data_AF-A0AAV4DGS9-F1
#
_entry.id   AF-A0AAV4DGS9-F1
#
_cell.length_a   1.000
_cell.length_b   1.000
_cell.length_c   1.000
_cell.angle_alpha   90.00
_cell.angle_beta   90.00
_cell.angle_gamma   90.00
#
_symmetry.space_group_name_H-M   'P 1'
#
loop_
_entity.id
_entity.type
_entity.pdbx_description
1 polymer ?
#
loop_
_entity_poly.entity_id
_entity_poly.type
_entity_poly.pdbx_seq_one_letter_code
_entity_poly.pdbx_strand_id
1 'polypeptide(L)'
;MAAPMLRCLLFFLGMFFFGTNASDEFSEELFIKPLQKGYVYSHFQFTTKWNASIHHQETFQHYHLFPKALGEVLLHYDVQELHLSQTQGLWHHRQWGYPIHDAPPGAELWVWFKPSVKDIDKTWTDLANAVSGLFCSSLNFLDSKNTVTPRWSFRPQGLAHQGYAYRSYFMRYGTLPREIVCTENLTPWRKLLPCDSNAGLSTLFNAFHFHDANYHSLGLHVRPICADSACMEEAIELSQSLSVVTDVVSTSNTGAPHWSLKSLFGNHLVSACPIASKSVIMVQTANSQEPLPYRLTPEPTSVEEVIRGDQKHSFAVYQVPSFTHSGRVLNVAGTYNDVSGLQEDGTPPPIHAHRYITGYGLSDGGISCLIHSSLPVNQSIIYLDILPWFTRVYFSSLEVSNNGHKVPFKVHYVPAKDRSRPHHLELSFMLWPHSTTRVSFTFTRAFLKWTEYPPDANHGFYISSAVITALLPSSFGYTSPPQESSQLSSIFSENSTSYLIRIHTESLLVSLPTPDFSMPYNVICLACTVLAIAFGSMHNLTTRRFIKEEAKAKRGLLTKVKSFFTRQKDATLSEQADAAESADQNDIKEKSKEKLEASNDKPKEGDQS
;
A
#
# COMPACT_ATOMS: atom_id res chain seq x y z
N MET A 1 -32.58 50.61 -40.96
CA MET A 1 -31.29 50.29 -40.29
C MET A 1 -31.50 49.15 -39.28
N ALA A 2 -31.85 47.94 -39.73
CA ALA A 2 -32.13 46.80 -38.84
C ALA A 2 -31.69 45.44 -39.42
N ALA A 3 -30.80 45.45 -40.43
CA ALA A 3 -30.29 44.24 -41.06
C ALA A 3 -28.89 43.77 -40.58
N PRO A 4 -27.98 44.62 -40.04
CA PRO A 4 -26.65 44.14 -39.66
C PRO A 4 -26.58 43.55 -38.24
N MET A 5 -27.52 43.87 -37.34
CA MET A 5 -27.50 43.32 -35.96
C MET A 5 -27.97 41.87 -35.87
N LEU A 6 -28.85 41.42 -36.76
CA LEU A 6 -29.37 40.04 -36.72
C LEU A 6 -28.33 39.01 -37.22
N ARG A 7 -27.43 39.42 -38.13
CA ARG A 7 -26.33 38.57 -38.60
C ARG A 7 -25.22 38.37 -37.57
N CYS A 8 -24.94 39.37 -36.73
CA CYS A 8 -23.99 39.20 -35.61
C CYS A 8 -24.57 38.31 -34.50
N LEU A 9 -25.88 38.39 -34.22
CA LEU A 9 -26.50 37.54 -33.20
C LEU A 9 -26.55 36.06 -33.62
N LEU A 10 -26.76 35.77 -34.91
CA LEU A 10 -26.72 34.42 -35.47
C LEU A 10 -25.29 33.85 -35.55
N PHE A 11 -24.27 34.69 -35.72
CA PHE A 11 -22.86 34.26 -35.66
C PHE A 11 -22.41 33.95 -34.22
N PHE A 12 -22.95 34.65 -33.22
CA PHE A 12 -22.70 34.34 -31.81
C PHE A 12 -23.52 33.14 -31.31
N LEU A 13 -24.72 32.87 -31.84
CA LEU A 13 -25.46 31.64 -31.53
C LEU A 13 -24.90 30.40 -32.23
N GLY A 14 -24.27 30.55 -33.40
CA GLY A 14 -23.70 29.45 -34.18
C GLY A 14 -22.36 28.91 -33.67
N MET A 15 -21.66 29.64 -32.79
CA MET A 15 -20.37 29.21 -32.21
C MET A 15 -20.50 28.50 -30.84
N PHE A 16 -21.70 28.31 -30.31
CA PHE A 16 -21.90 27.73 -28.97
C PHE A 16 -22.15 26.21 -28.93
N PHE A 17 -22.09 25.49 -30.06
CA PHE A 17 -22.50 24.07 -30.12
C PHE A 17 -21.53 23.12 -30.82
N PHE A 18 -20.23 23.41 -30.81
CA PHE A 18 -19.19 22.42 -31.16
C PHE A 18 -18.20 22.23 -30.00
N GLY A 19 -18.73 22.00 -28.80
CA GLY A 19 -18.02 21.20 -27.81
C GLY A 19 -18.47 19.76 -28.02
N THR A 20 -17.60 18.89 -28.53
CA THR A 20 -17.81 17.46 -28.40
C THR A 20 -17.82 17.16 -26.90
N ASN A 21 -19.00 17.07 -26.30
CA ASN A 21 -19.14 16.63 -24.91
C ASN A 21 -18.67 15.18 -24.87
N ALA A 22 -17.39 14.97 -24.60
CA ALA A 22 -16.88 13.67 -24.20
C ALA A 22 -17.69 13.22 -22.98
N SER A 23 -18.43 12.13 -23.14
CA SER A 23 -19.27 11.59 -22.08
C SER A 23 -18.41 10.82 -21.08
N ASP A 24 -18.44 11.24 -19.82
CA ASP A 24 -17.82 10.52 -18.72
C ASP A 24 -18.89 9.65 -18.04
N GLU A 25 -18.56 8.41 -17.74
CA GLU A 25 -19.40 7.47 -17.01
C GLU A 25 -18.70 7.05 -15.72
N PHE A 26 -19.42 7.12 -14.60
CA PHE A 26 -18.94 6.66 -13.30
C PHE A 26 -19.76 5.46 -12.82
N SER A 27 -19.10 4.45 -12.27
CA SER A 27 -19.72 3.25 -11.71
C SER A 27 -19.07 2.86 -10.39
N GLU A 28 -19.88 2.36 -9.45
CA GLU A 28 -19.44 1.87 -8.15
C GLU A 28 -19.93 0.43 -7.94
N GLU A 29 -19.01 -0.48 -7.64
CA GLU A 29 -19.28 -1.90 -7.46
C GLU A 29 -18.58 -2.43 -6.20
N LEU A 30 -19.31 -3.13 -5.34
CA LEU A 30 -18.75 -3.85 -4.19
C LEU A 30 -18.95 -5.34 -4.39
N PHE A 31 -17.85 -6.08 -4.39
CA PHE A 31 -17.83 -7.52 -4.42
C PHE A 31 -17.52 -8.08 -3.04
N ILE A 32 -18.36 -8.98 -2.53
CA ILE A 32 -18.17 -9.67 -1.25
C ILE A 32 -18.10 -11.18 -1.51
N LYS A 33 -17.03 -11.80 -1.04
CA LYS A 33 -16.79 -13.24 -1.10
C LYS A 33 -16.43 -13.75 0.27
N PRO A 34 -17.33 -14.50 0.92
CA PRO A 34 -16.95 -15.28 2.08
C PRO A 34 -15.88 -16.31 1.73
N LEU A 35 -14.87 -16.40 2.58
CA LEU A 35 -13.74 -17.29 2.46
C LEU A 35 -13.79 -18.32 3.59
N GLN A 36 -12.95 -19.35 3.49
CA GLN A 36 -12.81 -20.37 4.53
C GLN A 36 -12.29 -19.78 5.84
N LYS A 37 -12.44 -20.52 6.93
CA LYS A 37 -12.07 -20.11 8.30
C LYS A 37 -12.75 -18.83 8.78
N GLY A 38 -13.87 -18.46 8.15
CA GLY A 38 -14.63 -17.27 8.49
C GLY A 38 -13.90 -15.96 8.18
N TYR A 39 -13.04 -15.95 7.15
CA TYR A 39 -12.61 -14.70 6.55
C TYR A 39 -13.67 -14.19 5.56
N VAL A 40 -13.78 -12.89 5.37
CA VAL A 40 -14.64 -12.28 4.35
C VAL A 40 -13.78 -11.34 3.51
N TYR A 41 -13.70 -11.61 2.21
CA TYR A 41 -13.06 -10.73 1.24
C TYR A 41 -14.08 -9.74 0.68
N SER A 42 -13.79 -8.46 0.84
CA SER A 42 -14.57 -7.35 0.28
C SER A 42 -13.69 -6.54 -0.67
N HIS A 43 -14.19 -6.28 -1.87
CA HIS A 43 -13.50 -5.52 -2.90
C HIS A 43 -14.41 -4.45 -3.47
N PHE A 44 -14.07 -3.20 -3.19
CA PHE A 44 -14.72 -2.05 -3.80
C PHE A 44 -13.96 -1.69 -5.08
N GLN A 45 -14.68 -1.44 -6.15
CA GLN A 45 -14.15 -0.90 -7.40
C GLN A 45 -15.00 0.28 -7.85
N PHE A 46 -14.35 1.41 -8.05
CA PHE A 46 -14.93 2.61 -8.63
C PHE A 46 -14.27 2.85 -9.97
N THR A 47 -15.07 2.92 -11.02
CA THR A 47 -14.55 3.05 -12.39
C THR A 47 -15.12 4.31 -13.02
N THR A 48 -14.23 5.21 -13.41
CA THR A 48 -14.53 6.38 -14.25
C THR A 48 -14.02 6.09 -15.65
N LYS A 49 -14.94 5.93 -16.61
CA LYS A 49 -14.63 5.83 -18.03
C LYS A 49 -14.85 7.19 -18.68
N TRP A 50 -13.82 7.75 -19.27
CA TRP A 50 -13.87 9.03 -19.98
C TRP A 50 -13.63 8.79 -21.47
N ASN A 51 -14.63 9.09 -22.31
CA ASN A 51 -14.52 8.94 -23.77
C ASN A 51 -13.64 10.05 -24.39
N ALA A 52 -12.35 10.01 -24.07
CA ALA A 52 -11.31 10.86 -24.63
C ALA A 52 -10.01 10.06 -24.76
N SER A 53 -9.19 10.38 -25.77
CA SER A 53 -7.89 9.73 -25.95
C SER A 53 -6.85 10.36 -25.03
N ILE A 54 -6.06 9.52 -24.36
CA ILE A 54 -4.89 9.97 -23.57
C ILE A 54 -3.77 10.55 -24.45
N HIS A 55 -3.80 10.29 -25.76
CA HIS A 55 -2.78 10.71 -26.71
C HIS A 55 -3.02 12.12 -27.27
N HIS A 56 -4.23 12.67 -27.16
CA HIS A 56 -4.51 14.05 -27.54
C HIS A 56 -4.04 15.05 -26.46
N GLN A 57 -3.39 16.13 -26.90
CA GLN A 57 -2.84 17.15 -25.99
C GLN A 57 -3.92 17.99 -25.29
N GLU A 58 -5.09 18.11 -25.91
CA GLU A 58 -6.20 18.94 -25.40
C GLU A 58 -7.09 18.22 -24.39
N THR A 59 -6.95 16.90 -24.24
CA THR A 59 -7.82 16.06 -23.39
C THR A 59 -7.92 16.59 -21.96
N PHE A 60 -6.79 16.94 -21.35
CA PHE A 60 -6.70 17.35 -19.95
C PHE A 60 -6.96 18.85 -19.71
N GLN A 61 -7.64 19.55 -20.64
CA GLN A 61 -8.00 20.97 -20.46
C GLN A 61 -9.33 21.16 -19.71
N HIS A 62 -10.28 20.24 -19.91
CA HIS A 62 -11.61 20.29 -19.34
C HIS A 62 -11.91 18.98 -18.61
N TYR A 63 -12.40 19.07 -17.38
CA TYR A 63 -12.69 17.92 -16.53
C TYR A 63 -14.17 17.93 -16.14
N HIS A 64 -14.79 16.75 -16.13
CA HIS A 64 -16.13 16.55 -15.59
C HIS A 64 -16.10 15.61 -14.38
N LEU A 65 -15.90 14.30 -14.58
CA LEU A 65 -15.80 13.33 -13.49
C LEU A 65 -14.36 12.90 -13.19
N PHE A 66 -13.50 12.91 -14.20
CA PHE A 66 -12.09 12.56 -14.03
C PHE A 66 -11.38 13.58 -13.11
N PRO A 67 -10.62 13.13 -12.08
CA PRO A 67 -10.02 14.03 -11.12
C PRO A 67 -8.90 14.87 -11.73
N LYS A 68 -9.06 16.19 -11.68
CA LYS A 68 -8.09 17.17 -12.20
C LYS A 68 -6.66 16.95 -11.70
N ALA A 69 -6.50 16.72 -10.40
CA ALA A 69 -5.17 16.53 -9.79
C ALA A 69 -4.39 15.36 -10.40
N LEU A 70 -5.08 14.27 -10.77
CA LEU A 70 -4.45 13.14 -11.44
C LEU A 70 -4.20 13.45 -12.92
N GLY A 71 -5.15 14.10 -13.59
CA GLY A 71 -5.01 14.45 -15.01
C GLY A 71 -3.82 15.38 -15.28
N GLU A 72 -3.58 16.36 -14.40
CA GLU A 72 -2.42 17.25 -14.50
C GLU A 72 -1.09 16.48 -14.38
N VAL A 73 -1.02 15.48 -13.49
CA VAL A 73 0.17 14.62 -13.34
C VAL A 73 0.37 13.76 -14.60
N LEU A 74 -0.68 13.13 -15.12
CA LEU A 74 -0.59 12.29 -16.31
C LEU A 74 -0.16 13.09 -17.55
N LEU A 75 -0.70 14.30 -17.72
CA LEU A 75 -0.31 15.20 -18.80
C LEU A 75 1.14 15.68 -18.65
N HIS A 76 1.52 16.16 -17.46
CA HIS A 76 2.83 16.78 -17.24
C HIS A 76 4.00 15.80 -17.43
N TYR A 77 3.82 14.55 -17.00
CA TYR A 77 4.85 13.51 -17.08
C TYR A 77 4.67 12.57 -18.29
N ASP A 78 3.77 12.89 -19.23
CA ASP A 78 3.53 12.12 -20.44
C ASP A 78 3.28 10.62 -20.15
N VAL A 79 2.41 10.34 -19.18
CA VAL A 79 2.08 8.99 -18.74
C VAL A 79 0.99 8.40 -19.64
N GLN A 80 1.17 7.14 -20.07
CA GLN A 80 0.16 6.38 -20.81
C GLN A 80 -0.60 5.41 -19.88
N GLU A 81 0.11 4.70 -19.01
CA GLU A 81 -0.51 3.85 -17.98
C GLU A 81 0.17 4.07 -16.64
N LEU A 82 -0.62 4.06 -15.56
CA LEU A 82 -0.13 4.23 -14.20
C LEU A 82 -0.87 3.26 -13.29
N HIS A 83 -0.12 2.49 -12.51
CA HIS A 83 -0.68 1.55 -11.55
C HIS A 83 0.05 1.71 -10.22
N LEU A 84 -0.71 2.13 -9.21
CA LEU A 84 -0.26 2.27 -7.84
C LEU A 84 -1.06 1.32 -6.96
N SER A 85 -0.36 0.58 -6.10
CA SER A 85 -0.95 -0.18 -5.00
C SER A 85 -0.24 0.15 -3.70
N GLN A 86 -1.00 0.27 -2.61
CA GLN A 86 -0.49 0.44 -1.26
C GLN A 86 -1.20 -0.56 -0.35
N THR A 87 -0.44 -1.47 0.24
CA THR A 87 -0.98 -2.68 0.85
C THR A 87 -0.38 -2.92 2.23
N GLN A 88 -1.23 -3.30 3.16
CA GLN A 88 -0.89 -3.78 4.49
C GLN A 88 -1.36 -5.23 4.61
N GLY A 89 -0.48 -6.11 5.10
CA GLY A 89 -0.72 -7.55 5.15
C GLY A 89 -0.28 -8.29 3.89
N LEU A 90 -0.38 -9.61 3.93
CA LEU A 90 -0.04 -10.52 2.85
C LEU A 90 -1.31 -11.21 2.36
N TRP A 91 -1.52 -11.26 1.05
CA TRP A 91 -2.57 -12.10 0.49
C TRP A 91 -2.19 -13.58 0.58
N HIS A 92 -2.95 -14.38 1.33
CA HIS A 92 -2.69 -15.81 1.48
C HIS A 92 -3.30 -16.61 0.32
N HIS A 93 -2.62 -16.68 -0.83
CA HIS A 93 -3.15 -17.35 -2.05
C HIS A 93 -3.64 -18.78 -1.79
N ARG A 94 -2.88 -19.55 -1.00
CA ARG A 94 -3.23 -20.93 -0.67
C ARG A 94 -4.62 -21.06 -0.04
N GLN A 95 -5.02 -20.09 0.78
CA GLN A 95 -6.26 -20.12 1.56
C GLN A 95 -7.38 -19.29 0.91
N TRP A 96 -7.06 -18.15 0.32
CA TRP A 96 -8.04 -17.18 -0.17
C TRP A 96 -8.27 -17.26 -1.69
N GLY A 97 -7.47 -18.06 -2.40
CA GLY A 97 -7.48 -18.12 -3.87
C GLY A 97 -6.80 -16.89 -4.47
N TYR A 98 -7.21 -16.47 -5.66
CA TYR A 98 -6.69 -15.27 -6.31
C TYR A 98 -7.64 -14.08 -6.07
N PRO A 99 -7.11 -12.91 -5.65
CA PRO A 99 -7.91 -11.70 -5.47
C PRO A 99 -8.33 -11.13 -6.83
N ILE A 100 -9.21 -10.11 -6.81
CA ILE A 100 -9.53 -9.35 -8.02
C ILE A 100 -8.29 -8.58 -8.50
N HIS A 101 -7.62 -7.90 -7.57
CA HIS A 101 -6.33 -7.25 -7.77
C HIS A 101 -5.34 -7.74 -6.73
N ASP A 102 -4.25 -8.33 -7.21
CA ASP A 102 -3.16 -8.83 -6.39
C ASP A 102 -2.10 -7.73 -6.22
N ALA A 103 -1.68 -7.47 -4.99
CA ALA A 103 -0.71 -6.43 -4.66
C ALA A 103 0.28 -6.93 -3.58
N PRO A 104 1.57 -6.55 -3.67
CA PRO A 104 2.57 -6.94 -2.69
C PRO A 104 2.43 -6.12 -1.39
N PRO A 105 2.89 -6.63 -0.23
CA PRO A 105 2.98 -5.82 0.98
C PRO A 105 3.87 -4.58 0.77
N GLY A 106 3.40 -3.44 1.26
CA GLY A 106 4.03 -2.13 1.05
C GLY A 106 3.45 -1.40 -0.16
N ALA A 107 4.24 -0.51 -0.77
CA ALA A 107 3.82 0.23 -1.96
C ALA A 107 4.45 -0.35 -3.23
N GLU A 108 3.67 -0.45 -4.30
CA GLU A 108 4.13 -0.81 -5.64
C GLU A 108 3.65 0.23 -6.64
N LEU A 109 4.56 0.68 -7.49
CA LEU A 109 4.28 1.61 -8.57
C LEU A 109 4.88 1.08 -9.87
N TRP A 110 4.07 1.02 -10.91
CA TRP A 110 4.56 0.79 -12.25
C TRP A 110 3.83 1.62 -13.28
N VAL A 111 4.61 2.10 -14.24
CA VAL A 111 4.21 3.16 -15.17
C VAL A 111 4.73 2.85 -16.55
N TRP A 112 3.89 3.11 -17.54
CA TRP A 112 4.24 3.10 -18.95
C TRP A 112 4.17 4.54 -19.48
N PHE A 113 5.32 5.06 -19.91
CA PHE A 113 5.45 6.42 -20.45
C PHE A 113 5.17 6.46 -21.95
N LYS A 114 4.62 7.58 -22.42
CA LYS A 114 4.44 7.82 -23.85
C LYS A 114 5.80 7.83 -24.57
N PRO A 115 5.86 7.45 -25.85
CA PRO A 115 7.09 7.50 -26.66
C PRO A 115 7.71 8.89 -26.81
N SER A 116 7.00 9.97 -26.46
CA SER A 116 7.48 11.35 -26.47
C SER A 116 8.57 11.62 -25.41
N VAL A 117 8.61 10.84 -24.33
CA VAL A 117 9.53 11.05 -23.21
C VAL A 117 10.96 10.69 -23.62
N LYS A 118 11.87 11.66 -23.54
CA LYS A 118 13.29 11.49 -23.88
C LYS A 118 14.09 10.85 -22.74
N ASP A 119 13.95 11.38 -21.52
CA ASP A 119 14.68 10.95 -20.33
C ASP A 119 13.71 10.33 -19.32
N ILE A 120 13.50 9.03 -19.45
CA ILE A 120 12.51 8.28 -18.67
C ILE A 120 12.92 8.16 -17.20
N ASP A 121 14.22 8.04 -16.90
CA ASP A 121 14.68 7.84 -15.52
C ASP A 121 14.48 9.11 -14.68
N LYS A 122 14.75 10.27 -15.28
CA LYS A 122 14.43 11.55 -14.66
C LYS A 122 12.92 11.74 -14.50
N THR A 123 12.15 11.56 -15.57
CA THR A 123 10.68 11.69 -15.53
C THR A 123 10.06 10.74 -14.51
N TRP A 124 10.59 9.52 -14.37
CA TRP A 124 10.16 8.56 -13.34
C TRP A 124 10.38 9.09 -11.93
N THR A 125 11.55 9.66 -11.65
CA THR A 125 11.85 10.21 -10.32
C THR A 125 10.95 11.41 -10.01
N ASP A 126 10.74 12.29 -10.98
CA ASP A 126 9.88 13.47 -10.84
C ASP A 126 8.39 13.06 -10.66
N LEU A 127 7.94 12.06 -11.43
CA LEU A 127 6.60 11.47 -11.28
C LEU A 127 6.41 10.83 -9.90
N ALA A 128 7.37 10.03 -9.43
CA ALA A 128 7.31 9.39 -8.12
C ALA A 128 7.19 10.43 -6.99
N ASN A 129 7.88 11.56 -7.09
CA ASN A 129 7.74 12.69 -6.17
C ASN A 129 6.35 13.34 -6.24
N ALA A 130 5.78 13.52 -7.44
CA ALA A 130 4.44 14.09 -7.59
C ALA A 130 3.34 13.16 -7.04
N VAL A 131 3.41 11.87 -7.34
CA VAL A 131 2.46 10.85 -6.86
C VAL A 131 2.59 10.68 -5.34
N SER A 132 3.81 10.73 -4.79
CA SER A 132 4.07 10.79 -3.35
C SER A 132 3.32 11.94 -2.67
N GLY A 133 3.38 13.14 -3.24
CA GLY A 133 2.65 14.30 -2.73
C GLY A 133 1.12 14.16 -2.83
N LEU A 134 0.62 13.58 -3.93
CA LEU A 134 -0.82 13.40 -4.15
C LEU A 134 -1.44 12.42 -3.15
N PHE A 135 -0.74 11.32 -2.82
CA PHE A 135 -1.26 10.26 -1.95
C PHE A 135 -0.71 10.27 -0.53
N CYS A 136 0.06 11.30 -0.14
CA CYS A 136 0.70 11.39 1.18
C CYS A 136 1.51 10.13 1.53
N SER A 137 2.29 9.64 0.58
CA SER A 137 3.08 8.42 0.69
C SER A 137 4.55 8.70 0.48
N SER A 138 5.44 7.82 0.94
CA SER A 138 6.89 7.95 0.77
C SER A 138 7.41 7.42 -0.57
N LEU A 139 6.59 7.51 -1.64
CA LEU A 139 6.96 7.04 -2.99
C LEU A 139 8.15 7.81 -3.59
N ASN A 140 8.52 8.96 -3.03
CA ASN A 140 9.75 9.68 -3.35
C ASN A 140 11.03 8.86 -3.09
N PHE A 141 10.96 7.79 -2.30
CA PHE A 141 12.06 6.82 -2.13
C PHE A 141 12.13 5.76 -3.25
N LEU A 142 11.24 5.79 -4.25
CA LEU A 142 11.39 5.02 -5.49
C LEU A 142 12.49 5.66 -6.36
N ASP A 143 13.72 5.31 -6.07
CA ASP A 143 14.91 5.78 -6.76
C ASP A 143 15.53 4.67 -7.63
N SER A 144 16.68 4.97 -8.21
CA SER A 144 17.44 3.98 -9.00
C SER A 144 17.80 2.69 -8.23
N LYS A 145 17.78 2.68 -6.88
CA LYS A 145 18.18 1.53 -6.06
C LYS A 145 17.08 0.48 -5.87
N ASN A 146 15.84 0.79 -6.19
CA ASN A 146 14.68 -0.11 -6.09
C ASN A 146 13.78 -0.09 -7.35
N THR A 147 14.22 0.59 -8.41
CA THR A 147 13.53 0.63 -9.70
C THR A 147 14.20 -0.31 -10.70
N VAL A 148 13.39 -1.05 -11.46
CA VAL A 148 13.81 -1.92 -12.57
C VAL A 148 12.92 -1.73 -13.79
N THR A 149 13.31 -2.38 -14.89
CA THR A 149 12.54 -2.38 -16.15
C THR A 149 12.24 -3.82 -16.57
N PRO A 150 11.14 -4.41 -16.06
CA PRO A 150 10.78 -5.77 -16.37
C PRO A 150 10.60 -6.03 -17.87
N ARG A 151 11.17 -7.14 -18.34
CA ARG A 151 11.15 -7.51 -19.76
C ARG A 151 9.97 -8.37 -20.13
N TRP A 152 9.46 -9.21 -19.23
CA TRP A 152 8.41 -10.20 -19.54
C TRP A 152 7.15 -10.10 -18.67
N SER A 153 7.27 -9.94 -17.34
CA SER A 153 6.14 -10.08 -16.40
C SER A 153 5.09 -8.96 -16.49
N PHE A 154 5.51 -7.75 -16.87
CA PHE A 154 4.65 -6.57 -16.94
C PHE A 154 4.53 -6.09 -18.38
N ARG A 155 3.29 -6.10 -18.89
CA ARG A 155 2.89 -5.59 -20.21
C ARG A 155 1.81 -4.53 -20.02
N PRO A 156 1.62 -3.63 -20.99
CA PRO A 156 0.53 -2.67 -20.94
C PRO A 156 -0.80 -3.40 -20.72
N GLN A 157 -1.60 -2.90 -19.78
CA GLN A 157 -2.89 -3.49 -19.47
C GLN A 157 -4.02 -2.98 -20.35
N GLY A 158 -3.85 -1.79 -20.93
CA GLY A 158 -4.79 -1.15 -21.83
C GLY A 158 -4.36 -1.23 -23.30
N LEU A 159 -4.92 -0.33 -24.11
CA LEU A 159 -4.60 -0.19 -25.52
C LEU A 159 -3.14 0.24 -25.72
N ALA A 160 -2.45 -0.56 -26.52
CA ALA A 160 -1.06 -0.35 -26.85
C ALA A 160 -0.77 -0.87 -28.26
N HIS A 161 -0.09 -0.07 -29.08
CA HIS A 161 0.44 -0.57 -30.35
C HIS A 161 1.41 -1.73 -30.11
N GLN A 162 1.38 -2.77 -30.95
CA GLN A 162 2.18 -3.98 -30.76
C GLN A 162 3.68 -3.68 -30.55
N GLY A 163 4.25 -2.77 -31.36
CA GLY A 163 5.66 -2.38 -31.24
C GLY A 163 6.01 -1.67 -29.92
N TYR A 164 5.06 -0.98 -29.30
CA TYR A 164 5.21 -0.32 -28.01
C TYR A 164 5.22 -1.34 -26.86
N ALA A 165 4.27 -2.28 -26.87
CA ALA A 165 4.14 -3.29 -25.81
C ALA A 165 5.38 -4.20 -25.67
N TYR A 166 6.14 -4.42 -26.75
CA TYR A 166 7.40 -5.17 -26.72
C TYR A 166 8.60 -4.35 -26.21
N ARG A 167 8.51 -3.01 -26.23
CA ARG A 167 9.60 -2.11 -25.81
C ARG A 167 9.46 -1.76 -24.34
N SER A 168 9.96 -2.64 -23.47
CA SER A 168 10.02 -2.38 -22.02
C SER A 168 10.79 -1.11 -21.64
N TYR A 169 11.55 -0.49 -22.55
CA TYR A 169 12.24 0.79 -22.32
C TYR A 169 11.32 1.88 -21.73
N PHE A 170 10.05 1.92 -22.15
CA PHE A 170 9.06 2.88 -21.69
C PHE A 170 8.47 2.60 -20.32
N MET A 171 8.87 1.50 -19.69
CA MET A 171 8.29 1.01 -18.47
C MET A 171 9.25 1.15 -17.29
N ARG A 172 8.73 1.58 -16.16
CA ARG A 172 9.43 1.54 -14.87
C ARG A 172 8.56 0.84 -13.83
N TYR A 173 9.21 0.02 -13.02
CA TYR A 173 8.59 -0.74 -11.94
C TYR A 173 9.43 -0.55 -10.68
N GLY A 174 8.79 -0.25 -9.57
CA GLY A 174 9.46 -0.16 -8.28
C GLY A 174 8.53 -0.48 -7.11
N THR A 175 9.14 -0.93 -6.02
CA THR A 175 8.42 -1.34 -4.81
C THR A 175 9.11 -0.84 -3.55
N LEU A 176 8.32 -0.46 -2.55
CA LEU A 176 8.74 -0.06 -1.22
C LEU A 176 8.05 -0.96 -0.17
N PRO A 177 8.65 -2.10 0.21
CA PRO A 177 8.02 -3.02 1.16
C PRO A 177 7.82 -2.47 2.57
N ARG A 178 8.48 -1.34 2.91
CA ARG A 178 8.30 -0.63 4.19
C ARG A 178 7.15 0.39 4.18
N GLU A 179 6.70 0.80 3.00
CA GLU A 179 5.67 1.83 2.85
C GLU A 179 4.29 1.15 2.88
N ILE A 180 3.83 0.81 4.08
CA ILE A 180 2.49 0.26 4.27
C ILE A 180 1.42 1.33 4.08
N VAL A 181 0.19 0.92 3.79
CA VAL A 181 -0.95 1.84 3.72
C VAL A 181 -1.28 2.38 5.12
N CYS A 182 -1.45 3.69 5.21
CA CYS A 182 -1.79 4.44 6.42
C CYS A 182 -3.14 5.17 6.24
N THR A 183 -3.72 5.63 7.36
CA THR A 183 -4.99 6.37 7.37
C THR A 183 -4.93 7.65 6.53
N GLU A 184 -3.75 8.26 6.46
CA GLU A 184 -3.45 9.47 5.73
C GLU A 184 -3.48 9.27 4.21
N ASN A 185 -3.31 8.03 3.71
CA ASN A 185 -3.43 7.72 2.29
C ASN A 185 -4.89 7.61 1.83
N LEU A 186 -5.79 7.13 2.71
CA LEU A 186 -7.20 6.91 2.38
C LEU A 186 -7.91 8.23 2.06
N THR A 187 -7.59 9.31 2.78
CA THR A 187 -8.23 10.62 2.59
C THR A 187 -8.00 11.21 1.18
N PRO A 188 -6.76 11.39 0.69
CA PRO A 188 -6.52 11.88 -0.67
C PRO A 188 -7.03 10.91 -1.74
N TRP A 189 -6.92 9.59 -1.51
CA TRP A 189 -7.46 8.60 -2.43
C TRP A 189 -8.98 8.72 -2.59
N ARG A 190 -9.71 8.87 -1.47
CA ARG A 190 -11.18 9.02 -1.47
C ARG A 190 -11.63 10.32 -2.13
N LYS A 191 -10.87 11.42 -1.97
CA LYS A 191 -11.15 12.72 -2.60
C LYS A 191 -11.16 12.70 -4.13
N LEU A 192 -10.58 11.68 -4.76
CA LEU A 192 -10.61 11.51 -6.21
C LEU A 192 -11.97 10.97 -6.71
N LEU A 193 -12.80 10.40 -5.82
CA LEU A 193 -14.11 9.87 -6.17
C LEU A 193 -15.13 11.02 -6.38
N PRO A 194 -15.98 10.96 -7.42
CA PRO A 194 -16.99 11.99 -7.68
C PRO A 194 -17.95 12.28 -6.51
N CYS A 195 -18.27 11.25 -5.70
CA CYS A 195 -19.15 11.36 -4.54
C CYS A 195 -18.41 11.46 -3.19
N ASP A 196 -17.06 11.52 -3.20
CA ASP A 196 -16.17 11.54 -2.01
C ASP A 196 -16.62 10.58 -0.90
N SER A 197 -17.12 11.08 0.24
CA SER A 197 -17.70 10.27 1.34
C SER A 197 -19.16 10.61 1.64
N ASN A 198 -19.85 11.33 0.74
CA ASN A 198 -21.18 11.87 1.02
C ASN A 198 -22.33 10.94 0.62
N ALA A 199 -22.11 10.10 -0.40
CA ALA A 199 -23.12 9.18 -0.92
C ALA A 199 -22.47 7.97 -1.61
N GLY A 200 -23.21 6.87 -1.74
CA GLY A 200 -22.74 5.67 -2.43
C GLY A 200 -21.88 4.76 -1.57
N LEU A 201 -21.14 3.87 -2.21
CA LEU A 201 -20.37 2.80 -1.55
C LEU A 201 -19.21 3.34 -0.71
N SER A 202 -18.69 4.51 -1.05
CA SER A 202 -17.60 5.16 -0.30
C SER A 202 -18.00 5.61 1.12
N THR A 203 -19.31 5.71 1.42
CA THR A 203 -19.82 5.99 2.77
C THR A 203 -19.55 4.85 3.77
N LEU A 204 -19.29 3.64 3.25
CA LEU A 204 -18.90 2.50 4.08
C LEU A 204 -17.47 2.64 4.59
N PHE A 205 -16.64 3.53 4.07
CA PHE A 205 -15.24 3.58 4.44
C PHE A 205 -15.03 4.05 5.88
N ASN A 206 -14.48 3.16 6.70
CA ASN A 206 -14.06 3.45 8.05
C ASN A 206 -12.60 3.01 8.22
N ALA A 207 -11.72 4.00 8.41
CA ALA A 207 -10.29 3.77 8.51
C ALA A 207 -9.92 2.80 9.63
N PHE A 208 -10.58 2.87 10.79
CA PHE A 208 -10.28 2.00 11.93
C PHE A 208 -10.55 0.52 11.60
N HIS A 209 -11.70 0.21 11.00
CA HIS A 209 -12.04 -1.17 10.63
C HIS A 209 -11.12 -1.73 9.53
N PHE A 210 -10.61 -0.89 8.63
CA PHE A 210 -9.69 -1.33 7.58
C PHE A 210 -8.29 -1.63 8.10
N HIS A 211 -7.79 -0.87 9.07
CA HIS A 211 -6.46 -1.11 9.65
C HIS A 211 -6.43 -2.28 10.65
N ASP A 212 -7.58 -2.67 11.20
CA ASP A 212 -7.73 -3.89 12.00
C ASP A 212 -7.89 -5.16 11.14
N ALA A 213 -8.03 -5.01 9.82
CA ALA A 213 -8.19 -6.13 8.90
C ALA A 213 -6.88 -6.90 8.68
N ASN A 214 -6.98 -8.19 8.34
CA ASN A 214 -5.82 -9.06 8.07
C ASN A 214 -5.09 -8.68 6.77
N TYR A 215 -5.82 -8.09 5.82
CA TYR A 215 -5.29 -7.57 4.57
C TYR A 215 -6.09 -6.33 4.17
N HIS A 216 -5.40 -5.27 3.78
CA HIS A 216 -5.99 -4.03 3.31
C HIS A 216 -5.12 -3.46 2.17
N SER A 217 -5.73 -3.20 1.02
CA SER A 217 -5.01 -2.67 -0.15
C SER A 217 -5.81 -1.58 -0.84
N LEU A 218 -5.18 -0.43 -1.04
CA LEU A 218 -5.64 0.64 -1.93
C LEU A 218 -5.00 0.48 -3.30
N GLY A 219 -5.79 0.65 -4.36
CA GLY A 219 -5.36 0.59 -5.75
C GLY A 219 -5.81 1.81 -6.54
N LEU A 220 -4.97 2.28 -7.44
CA LEU A 220 -5.26 3.31 -8.42
C LEU A 220 -4.64 2.90 -9.75
N HIS A 221 -5.47 2.71 -10.76
CA HIS A 221 -5.06 2.23 -12.07
C HIS A 221 -5.63 3.13 -13.16
N VAL A 222 -4.76 3.63 -14.02
CA VAL A 222 -5.12 4.40 -15.21
C VAL A 222 -4.57 3.70 -16.43
N ARG A 223 -5.44 3.48 -17.42
CA ARG A 223 -5.06 2.89 -18.71
C ARG A 223 -5.97 3.37 -19.84
N PRO A 224 -5.48 3.39 -21.09
CA PRO A 224 -6.33 3.61 -22.26
C PRO A 224 -7.12 2.33 -22.58
N ILE A 225 -8.38 2.47 -22.96
CA ILE A 225 -9.28 1.38 -23.34
C ILE A 225 -10.06 1.75 -24.60
N CYS A 226 -10.79 0.80 -25.19
CA CYS A 226 -11.71 1.12 -26.29
C CYS A 226 -12.93 1.86 -25.74
N ALA A 227 -13.30 2.97 -26.36
CA ALA A 227 -14.54 3.67 -26.03
C ALA A 227 -15.75 2.86 -26.50
N ASP A 228 -15.65 2.24 -27.68
CA ASP A 228 -16.69 1.49 -28.37
C ASP A 228 -16.26 0.03 -28.65
N SER A 229 -17.22 -0.83 -29.00
CA SER A 229 -16.97 -2.25 -29.26
C SER A 229 -16.13 -2.51 -30.52
N ALA A 230 -16.13 -1.58 -31.49
CA ALA A 230 -15.29 -1.66 -32.67
C ALA A 230 -13.87 -1.11 -32.43
N CYS A 231 -13.61 -0.52 -31.25
CA CYS A 231 -12.35 0.10 -30.86
C CYS A 231 -11.85 1.13 -31.89
N MET A 232 -12.77 1.92 -32.45
CA MET A 232 -12.43 3.03 -33.34
C MET A 232 -12.07 4.29 -32.55
N GLU A 233 -12.65 4.44 -31.36
CA GLU A 233 -12.37 5.53 -30.45
C GLU A 233 -11.71 5.02 -29.17
N GLU A 234 -10.83 5.83 -28.60
CA GLU A 234 -10.15 5.54 -27.32
C GLU A 234 -10.86 6.24 -26.17
N ALA A 235 -10.84 5.60 -25.00
CA ALA A 235 -11.28 6.16 -23.74
C ALA A 235 -10.18 6.00 -22.68
N ILE A 236 -10.20 6.85 -21.66
CA ILE A 236 -9.37 6.71 -20.46
C ILE A 236 -10.21 6.01 -19.40
N GLU A 237 -9.66 4.95 -18.82
CA GLU A 237 -10.22 4.31 -17.64
C GLU A 237 -9.40 4.69 -16.41
N LEU A 238 -10.09 5.21 -15.39
CA LEU A 238 -9.58 5.30 -14.02
C LEU A 238 -10.32 4.28 -13.16
N SER A 239 -9.60 3.28 -12.67
CA SER A 239 -10.09 2.30 -11.70
C SER A 239 -9.45 2.55 -10.34
N GLN A 240 -10.29 2.82 -9.36
CA GLN A 240 -9.94 2.97 -7.96
C GLN A 240 -10.46 1.75 -7.21
N SER A 241 -9.57 0.97 -6.59
CA SER A 241 -9.95 -0.22 -5.84
C SER A 241 -9.56 -0.18 -4.36
N LEU A 242 -10.39 -0.80 -3.53
CA LEU A 242 -10.12 -1.03 -2.11
C LEU A 242 -10.46 -2.50 -1.78
N SER A 243 -9.44 -3.27 -1.43
CA SER A 243 -9.56 -4.68 -1.05
C SER A 243 -9.35 -4.84 0.46
N VAL A 244 -10.25 -5.55 1.13
CA VAL A 244 -10.17 -5.82 2.58
C VAL A 244 -10.48 -7.28 2.86
N VAL A 245 -9.70 -7.93 3.71
CA VAL A 245 -9.99 -9.26 4.26
C VAL A 245 -10.13 -9.16 5.77
N THR A 246 -11.34 -9.41 6.26
CA THR A 246 -11.67 -9.36 7.69
C THR A 246 -11.90 -10.76 8.24
N ASP A 247 -11.31 -11.09 9.39
CA ASP A 247 -11.66 -12.27 10.18
C ASP A 247 -12.93 -12.01 10.99
N VAL A 248 -14.05 -12.61 10.59
CA VAL A 248 -15.34 -12.40 11.28
C VAL A 248 -15.56 -13.38 12.42
N VAL A 249 -14.72 -14.42 12.57
CA VAL A 249 -14.80 -15.34 13.71
C VAL A 249 -14.15 -14.69 14.92
N SER A 250 -12.89 -14.25 14.75
CA SER A 250 -12.09 -13.67 15.83
C SER A 250 -12.63 -12.34 16.33
N THR A 251 -13.29 -11.56 15.46
CA THR A 251 -13.89 -10.26 15.82
C THR A 251 -15.33 -10.37 16.34
N SER A 252 -15.96 -11.55 16.25
CA SER A 252 -17.33 -11.73 16.73
C SER A 252 -17.39 -11.89 18.25
N ASN A 253 -18.23 -11.09 18.90
CA ASN A 253 -18.53 -11.28 20.33
C ASN A 253 -19.37 -12.54 20.60
N THR A 254 -20.06 -13.05 19.57
CA THR A 254 -20.96 -14.22 19.66
C THR A 254 -20.27 -15.54 19.31
N GLY A 255 -19.02 -15.50 18.81
CA GLY A 255 -18.28 -16.66 18.32
C GLY A 255 -18.79 -17.23 16.99
N ALA A 256 -19.85 -16.64 16.42
CA ALA A 256 -20.43 -17.04 15.14
C ALA A 256 -19.93 -16.11 14.03
N PRO A 257 -19.57 -16.63 12.83
CA PRO A 257 -18.98 -15.90 11.71
C PRO A 257 -20.01 -15.05 10.94
N HIS A 258 -21.02 -14.51 11.63
CA HIS A 258 -22.00 -13.62 11.01
C HIS A 258 -21.35 -12.31 10.61
N TRP A 259 -21.71 -11.83 9.42
CA TRP A 259 -21.21 -10.55 8.92
C TRP A 259 -22.34 -9.72 8.34
N SER A 260 -22.17 -8.41 8.40
CA SER A 260 -23.01 -7.41 7.76
C SER A 260 -22.17 -6.22 7.31
N LEU A 261 -22.67 -5.38 6.40
CA LEU A 261 -21.95 -4.15 6.02
C LEU A 261 -21.56 -3.33 7.26
N LYS A 262 -22.47 -3.23 8.24
CA LYS A 262 -22.21 -2.53 9.50
C LYS A 262 -21.11 -3.18 10.34
N SER A 263 -21.03 -4.51 10.41
CA SER A 263 -19.97 -5.17 11.19
C SER A 263 -18.62 -5.15 10.48
N LEU A 264 -18.62 -5.25 9.14
CA LEU A 264 -17.40 -5.24 8.32
C LEU A 264 -16.78 -3.84 8.24
N PHE A 265 -17.61 -2.81 8.15
CA PHE A 265 -17.16 -1.46 7.80
C PHE A 265 -17.60 -0.38 8.80
N GLY A 266 -18.28 -0.75 9.88
CA GLY A 266 -18.81 0.19 10.89
C GLY A 266 -20.10 0.92 10.48
N ASN A 267 -20.45 0.91 9.19
CA ASN A 267 -21.57 1.68 8.61
C ASN A 267 -22.50 0.82 7.74
N HIS A 268 -23.71 1.34 7.49
CA HIS A 268 -24.66 0.80 6.52
C HIS A 268 -24.91 1.84 5.42
N LEU A 269 -25.44 1.41 4.27
CA LEU A 269 -25.71 2.31 3.16
C LEU A 269 -27.03 3.04 3.37
N VAL A 270 -26.98 4.37 3.29
CA VAL A 270 -28.16 5.24 3.43
C VAL A 270 -28.60 5.79 2.06
N SER A 271 -27.66 5.99 1.14
CA SER A 271 -27.91 6.56 -0.19
C SER A 271 -26.98 5.96 -1.25
N ALA A 272 -27.46 5.89 -2.49
CA ALA A 272 -26.63 5.64 -3.67
C ALA A 272 -25.96 6.95 -4.15
N CYS A 273 -24.82 6.86 -4.83
CA CYS A 273 -24.18 8.02 -5.46
C CYS A 273 -25.07 8.54 -6.62
N PRO A 274 -25.53 9.80 -6.60
CA PRO A 274 -26.48 10.32 -7.61
C PRO A 274 -25.87 10.48 -9.01
N ILE A 275 -24.55 10.52 -9.11
CA ILE A 275 -23.80 10.68 -10.37
C ILE A 275 -23.43 9.30 -10.95
N ALA A 276 -23.47 8.23 -10.16
CA ALA A 276 -23.13 6.90 -10.61
C ALA A 276 -24.20 6.37 -11.59
N SER A 277 -23.75 5.98 -12.78
CA SER A 277 -24.57 5.23 -13.76
C SER A 277 -24.99 3.87 -13.22
N LYS A 278 -24.18 3.29 -12.33
CA LYS A 278 -24.33 1.96 -11.78
C LYS A 278 -23.79 1.90 -10.36
N SER A 279 -24.59 1.35 -9.45
CA SER A 279 -24.24 1.17 -8.04
C SER A 279 -24.76 -0.17 -7.54
N VAL A 280 -23.85 -1.13 -7.37
CA VAL A 280 -24.20 -2.55 -7.16
C VAL A 280 -23.35 -3.20 -6.08
N ILE A 281 -23.97 -4.03 -5.23
CA ILE A 281 -23.27 -4.98 -4.37
C ILE A 281 -23.49 -6.40 -4.91
N MET A 282 -22.42 -7.16 -5.07
CA MET A 282 -22.42 -8.54 -5.53
C MET A 282 -21.87 -9.41 -4.42
N VAL A 283 -22.67 -10.36 -3.92
CA VAL A 283 -22.22 -11.34 -2.94
C VAL A 283 -22.12 -12.70 -3.62
N GLN A 284 -20.93 -13.29 -3.63
CA GLN A 284 -20.71 -14.62 -4.17
C GLN A 284 -21.27 -15.67 -3.22
N THR A 285 -22.28 -16.43 -3.63
CA THR A 285 -23.09 -17.29 -2.75
C THR A 285 -22.74 -18.78 -2.82
N ALA A 286 -22.31 -19.29 -3.98
CA ALA A 286 -21.90 -20.69 -4.15
C ALA A 286 -20.92 -20.86 -5.33
N ASN A 287 -20.06 -21.89 -5.26
CA ASN A 287 -19.08 -22.27 -6.30
C ASN A 287 -19.30 -23.65 -6.95
N SER A 288 -20.34 -24.35 -6.54
CA SER A 288 -20.71 -25.69 -7.02
C SER A 288 -22.03 -26.07 -6.36
N GLN A 289 -22.61 -27.23 -6.71
CA GLN A 289 -23.94 -27.73 -6.31
C GLN A 289 -24.13 -28.00 -4.79
N GLU A 290 -23.49 -27.25 -3.91
CA GLU A 290 -23.69 -27.32 -2.46
C GLU A 290 -24.63 -26.19 -2.01
N PRO A 291 -25.52 -26.45 -1.04
CA PRO A 291 -26.42 -25.45 -0.51
C PRO A 291 -25.65 -24.28 0.11
N LEU A 292 -26.27 -23.09 0.07
CA LEU A 292 -25.75 -21.86 0.64
C LEU A 292 -25.28 -22.08 2.09
N PRO A 293 -24.00 -21.87 2.44
CA PRO A 293 -23.55 -22.00 3.82
C PRO A 293 -24.14 -20.91 4.73
N TYR A 294 -24.70 -19.85 4.14
CA TYR A 294 -25.32 -18.75 4.85
C TYR A 294 -26.57 -18.24 4.13
N ARG A 295 -27.49 -17.69 4.91
CA ARG A 295 -28.65 -16.96 4.44
C ARG A 295 -28.33 -15.47 4.36
N LEU A 296 -28.68 -14.85 3.24
CA LEU A 296 -28.56 -13.41 3.05
C LEU A 296 -29.81 -12.67 3.50
N THR A 297 -29.63 -11.53 4.15
CA THR A 297 -30.70 -10.57 4.45
C THR A 297 -30.24 -9.14 4.14
N PRO A 298 -31.07 -8.28 3.52
CA PRO A 298 -32.35 -8.59 2.87
C PRO A 298 -32.19 -9.51 1.64
N GLU A 299 -33.31 -9.97 1.08
CA GLU A 299 -33.29 -10.74 -0.18
C GLU A 299 -32.69 -9.89 -1.32
N PRO A 300 -31.88 -10.49 -2.20
CA PRO A 300 -31.24 -9.77 -3.31
C PRO A 300 -32.24 -9.30 -4.37
N THR A 301 -31.84 -8.32 -5.18
CA THR A 301 -32.63 -7.85 -6.32
C THR A 301 -32.72 -8.90 -7.41
N SER A 302 -31.60 -9.55 -7.72
CA SER A 302 -31.51 -10.68 -8.64
C SER A 302 -30.43 -11.65 -8.20
N VAL A 303 -30.47 -12.86 -8.75
CA VAL A 303 -29.42 -13.87 -8.60
C VAL A 303 -28.90 -14.21 -9.98
N GLU A 304 -27.61 -13.99 -10.21
CA GLU A 304 -26.94 -14.29 -11.47
C GLU A 304 -26.16 -15.60 -11.32
N GLU A 305 -26.36 -16.54 -12.23
CA GLU A 305 -25.58 -17.78 -12.30
C GLU A 305 -24.71 -17.78 -13.56
N VAL A 306 -23.42 -18.04 -13.37
CA VAL A 306 -22.41 -17.93 -14.43
C VAL A 306 -21.53 -19.15 -14.41
N ILE A 307 -21.14 -19.63 -15.59
CA ILE A 307 -20.15 -20.68 -15.73
C ILE A 307 -18.86 -20.01 -16.21
N ARG A 308 -17.81 -20.03 -15.39
CA ARG A 308 -16.48 -19.52 -15.74
C ARG A 308 -15.56 -20.72 -15.88
N GLY A 309 -15.09 -21.00 -17.09
CA GLY A 309 -14.33 -22.23 -17.38
C GLY A 309 -15.17 -23.45 -17.01
N ASP A 310 -14.70 -24.24 -16.05
CA ASP A 310 -15.39 -25.45 -15.58
C ASP A 310 -16.18 -25.24 -14.27
N GLN A 311 -16.22 -24.01 -13.73
CA GLN A 311 -16.84 -23.70 -12.44
C GLN A 311 -18.15 -22.95 -12.59
N LYS A 312 -19.18 -23.38 -11.86
CA LYS A 312 -20.46 -22.67 -11.74
C LYS A 312 -20.41 -21.73 -10.53
N HIS A 313 -20.57 -20.45 -10.76
CA HIS A 313 -20.64 -19.42 -9.73
C HIS A 313 -22.06 -18.86 -9.65
N SER A 314 -22.52 -18.59 -8.43
CA SER A 314 -23.77 -17.87 -8.18
C SER A 314 -23.48 -16.58 -7.43
N PHE A 315 -24.12 -15.48 -7.84
CA PHE A 315 -23.97 -14.17 -7.25
C PHE A 315 -25.32 -13.58 -6.90
N ALA A 316 -25.50 -13.18 -5.65
CA ALA A 316 -26.63 -12.38 -5.20
C ALA A 316 -26.33 -10.90 -5.47
N VAL A 317 -27.16 -10.25 -6.28
CA VAL A 317 -26.96 -8.90 -6.78
C VAL A 317 -27.94 -7.95 -6.11
N TYR A 318 -27.42 -6.89 -5.51
CA TYR A 318 -28.18 -5.82 -4.87
C TYR A 318 -27.98 -4.52 -5.63
N GLN A 319 -29.04 -4.03 -6.27
CA GLN A 319 -29.06 -2.71 -6.89
C GLN A 319 -29.25 -1.67 -5.79
N VAL A 320 -28.17 -0.95 -5.42
CA VAL A 320 -28.19 -0.02 -4.28
C VAL A 320 -29.32 1.03 -4.39
N PRO A 321 -29.56 1.67 -5.57
CA PRO A 321 -30.63 2.66 -5.71
C PRO A 321 -32.02 2.10 -5.36
N SER A 322 -32.29 0.83 -5.68
CA SER A 322 -33.59 0.20 -5.42
C SER A 322 -33.90 0.07 -3.93
N PHE A 323 -32.88 -0.04 -3.08
CA PHE A 323 -33.05 -0.13 -1.63
C PHE A 323 -33.03 1.23 -0.94
N THR A 324 -32.24 2.19 -1.43
CA THR A 324 -32.03 3.48 -0.74
C THR A 324 -33.03 4.58 -1.13
N HIS A 325 -33.77 4.45 -2.25
CA HIS A 325 -34.66 5.51 -2.76
C HIS A 325 -35.82 5.90 -1.81
N SER A 326 -36.19 5.04 -0.86
CA SER A 326 -37.31 5.25 0.07
C SER A 326 -36.91 5.69 1.48
N GLY A 327 -35.69 6.20 1.66
CA GLY A 327 -35.12 6.53 2.98
C GLY A 327 -34.82 5.29 3.84
N ARG A 328 -34.89 4.10 3.25
CA ARG A 328 -34.49 2.84 3.87
C ARG A 328 -32.99 2.68 3.79
N VAL A 329 -32.44 2.02 4.80
CA VAL A 329 -31.03 1.67 4.87
C VAL A 329 -30.78 0.28 4.31
N LEU A 330 -29.70 0.11 3.57
CA LEU A 330 -29.24 -1.18 3.07
C LEU A 330 -28.08 -1.67 3.95
N ASN A 331 -28.31 -2.77 4.66
CA ASN A 331 -27.29 -3.48 5.43
C ASN A 331 -27.32 -4.96 5.04
N VAL A 332 -26.59 -5.31 3.97
CA VAL A 332 -26.47 -6.70 3.53
C VAL A 332 -25.76 -7.51 4.61
N ALA A 333 -26.33 -8.64 5.00
CA ALA A 333 -25.82 -9.51 6.03
C ALA A 333 -25.86 -10.99 5.62
N GLY A 334 -24.77 -11.71 5.93
CA GLY A 334 -24.65 -13.16 5.77
C GLY A 334 -24.75 -13.86 7.13
N THR A 335 -25.77 -14.70 7.29
CA THR A 335 -26.03 -15.46 8.53
C THR A 335 -25.84 -16.95 8.31
N TYR A 336 -24.88 -17.57 9.00
CA TYR A 336 -24.56 -18.99 8.90
C TYR A 336 -25.44 -19.82 9.83
N ASN A 337 -26.15 -20.80 9.29
CA ASN A 337 -26.93 -21.73 10.11
C ASN A 337 -26.05 -22.86 10.67
N ASP A 338 -25.03 -23.24 9.91
CA ASP A 338 -24.04 -24.25 10.27
C ASP A 338 -22.63 -23.69 10.02
N VAL A 339 -21.77 -23.78 11.03
CA VAL A 339 -20.40 -23.27 11.04
C VAL A 339 -19.37 -24.38 10.92
N SER A 340 -19.78 -25.65 10.92
CA SER A 340 -18.89 -26.81 10.89
C SER A 340 -18.01 -26.84 9.63
N GLY A 341 -18.60 -26.58 8.46
CA GLY A 341 -17.89 -26.55 7.18
C GLY A 341 -16.95 -25.36 6.98
N LEU A 342 -17.01 -24.32 7.83
CA LEU A 342 -16.10 -23.17 7.75
C LEU A 342 -14.72 -23.47 8.33
N GLN A 343 -14.57 -24.52 9.14
CA GLN A 343 -13.30 -24.87 9.78
C GLN A 343 -12.39 -25.74 8.92
N GLU A 344 -12.89 -26.30 7.81
CA GLU A 344 -12.09 -27.14 6.93
C GLU A 344 -11.13 -26.32 6.05
N ASP A 345 -9.91 -26.84 5.87
CA ASP A 345 -8.98 -26.31 4.89
C ASP A 345 -9.51 -26.62 3.49
N GLY A 346 -9.74 -25.60 2.69
CA GLY A 346 -10.17 -25.80 1.32
C GLY A 346 -9.09 -26.30 0.39
N THR A 347 -9.54 -26.61 -0.82
CA THR A 347 -8.68 -26.91 -1.94
C THR A 347 -7.91 -25.66 -2.39
N PRO A 348 -6.57 -25.69 -2.38
CA PRO A 348 -5.75 -24.55 -2.76
C PRO A 348 -5.88 -24.25 -4.27
N PRO A 349 -5.64 -23.00 -4.69
CA PRO A 349 -5.67 -22.66 -6.10
C PRO A 349 -4.59 -23.38 -6.92
N PRO A 350 -4.69 -23.40 -8.26
CA PRO A 350 -3.87 -24.28 -9.09
C PRO A 350 -2.37 -23.97 -9.01
N ILE A 351 -2.02 -22.73 -8.69
CA ILE A 351 -0.67 -22.27 -8.46
C ILE A 351 -0.65 -21.42 -7.19
N HIS A 352 0.29 -21.70 -6.31
CA HIS A 352 0.61 -20.82 -5.19
C HIS A 352 2.09 -20.95 -4.88
N ALA A 353 2.64 -19.95 -4.19
CA ALA A 353 4.05 -19.91 -3.88
C ALA A 353 4.30 -19.57 -2.41
N HIS A 354 5.48 -19.98 -1.94
CA HIS A 354 5.98 -19.67 -0.60
C HIS A 354 7.48 -19.38 -0.67
N ARG A 355 7.87 -18.18 -0.28
CA ARG A 355 9.23 -17.64 -0.37
C ARG A 355 9.79 -17.38 1.02
N TYR A 356 11.03 -17.80 1.24
CA TYR A 356 11.72 -17.66 2.53
C TYR A 356 13.23 -17.49 2.38
N ILE A 357 13.86 -16.95 3.42
CA ILE A 357 15.31 -16.80 3.53
C ILE A 357 15.94 -18.11 4.03
N THR A 358 17.08 -18.47 3.48
CA THR A 358 17.92 -19.60 3.90
C THR A 358 19.29 -19.11 4.39
N GLY A 359 20.03 -20.00 5.07
CA GLY A 359 21.37 -19.71 5.60
C GLY A 359 21.38 -19.35 7.08
N TYR A 360 22.58 -19.26 7.65
CA TYR A 360 22.82 -19.02 9.07
C TYR A 360 23.88 -17.93 9.27
N GLY A 361 23.75 -17.16 10.34
CA GLY A 361 24.65 -16.05 10.67
C GLY A 361 24.38 -14.78 9.85
N LEU A 362 25.35 -13.86 9.89
CA LEU A 362 25.26 -12.51 9.32
C LEU A 362 26.19 -12.30 8.09
N SER A 363 26.89 -13.33 7.61
CA SER A 363 27.72 -13.25 6.40
C SER A 363 26.94 -13.68 5.15
N ASP A 364 26.48 -14.93 5.15
CA ASP A 364 25.92 -15.61 4.01
C ASP A 364 24.45 -15.94 4.23
N GLY A 365 23.69 -15.93 3.15
CA GLY A 365 22.29 -16.29 3.14
C GLY A 365 21.88 -16.82 1.77
N GLY A 366 20.60 -17.10 1.63
CA GLY A 366 19.99 -17.43 0.37
C GLY A 366 18.51 -17.14 0.38
N ILE A 367 17.90 -17.28 -0.79
CA ILE A 367 16.46 -17.17 -0.97
C ILE A 367 16.01 -18.45 -1.64
N SER A 368 14.92 -19.01 -1.15
CA SER A 368 14.23 -20.12 -1.77
C SER A 368 12.76 -19.77 -1.95
N CYS A 369 12.26 -19.92 -3.16
CA CYS A 369 10.85 -19.81 -3.51
C CYS A 369 10.35 -21.18 -3.96
N LEU A 370 9.36 -21.72 -3.24
CA LEU A 370 8.65 -22.94 -3.61
C LEU A 370 7.40 -22.53 -4.39
N ILE A 371 7.25 -23.04 -5.60
CA ILE A 371 6.11 -22.80 -6.46
C ILE A 371 5.40 -24.14 -6.65
N HIS A 372 4.20 -24.24 -6.10
CA HIS A 372 3.37 -25.43 -6.17
C HIS A 372 2.43 -25.34 -7.37
N SER A 373 2.30 -26.42 -8.13
CA SER A 373 1.31 -26.56 -9.19
C SER A 373 0.48 -27.81 -8.99
N SER A 374 -0.84 -27.66 -8.94
CA SER A 374 -1.80 -28.77 -8.94
C SER A 374 -2.44 -29.00 -10.31
N LEU A 375 -1.92 -28.34 -11.36
CA LEU A 375 -2.39 -28.53 -12.73
C LEU A 375 -1.97 -29.91 -13.27
N PRO A 376 -2.80 -30.54 -14.13
CA PRO A 376 -2.47 -31.81 -14.78
C PRO A 376 -1.57 -31.64 -16.03
N VAL A 377 -1.28 -30.39 -16.41
CA VAL A 377 -0.49 -30.04 -17.59
C VAL A 377 0.70 -29.16 -17.22
N ASN A 378 1.72 -29.16 -18.08
CA ASN A 378 2.85 -28.25 -17.93
C ASN A 378 2.38 -26.80 -18.08
N GLN A 379 2.79 -25.93 -17.16
CA GLN A 379 2.41 -24.52 -17.17
C GLN A 379 3.64 -23.63 -17.33
N SER A 380 3.64 -22.78 -18.37
CA SER A 380 4.67 -21.75 -18.52
C SER A 380 4.43 -20.64 -17.50
N ILE A 381 5.47 -20.25 -16.77
CA ILE A 381 5.44 -19.12 -15.84
C ILE A 381 6.61 -18.18 -16.07
N ILE A 382 6.43 -16.93 -15.63
CA ILE A 382 7.48 -15.92 -15.52
C ILE A 382 7.65 -15.62 -14.04
N TYR A 383 8.89 -15.69 -13.56
CA TYR A 383 9.28 -15.33 -12.20
C TYR A 383 10.16 -14.07 -12.25
N LEU A 384 9.73 -13.00 -11.60
CA LEU A 384 10.50 -11.76 -11.44
C LEU A 384 10.87 -11.61 -9.96
N ASP A 385 12.15 -11.33 -9.68
CA ASP A 385 12.62 -10.98 -8.35
C ASP A 385 13.53 -9.74 -8.43
N ILE A 386 13.35 -8.82 -7.48
CA ILE A 386 14.12 -7.58 -7.35
C ILE A 386 14.79 -7.62 -6.00
N LEU A 387 16.12 -7.65 -6.02
CA LEU A 387 16.91 -7.84 -4.81
C LEU A 387 17.76 -6.60 -4.58
N PRO A 388 17.70 -5.96 -3.40
CA PRO A 388 18.49 -4.78 -3.12
C PRO A 388 19.99 -5.03 -3.29
N TRP A 389 20.74 -3.95 -3.60
CA TRP A 389 22.19 -4.04 -3.82
C TRP A 389 22.98 -4.56 -2.61
N PHE A 390 22.42 -4.48 -1.40
CA PHE A 390 23.05 -5.01 -0.19
C PHE A 390 22.97 -6.54 -0.08
N THR A 391 22.18 -7.20 -0.92
CA THR A 391 22.22 -8.66 -1.11
C THR A 391 23.09 -8.97 -2.32
N ARG A 392 24.35 -9.31 -2.09
CA ARG A 392 25.32 -9.63 -3.15
C ARG A 392 25.05 -11.04 -3.67
N VAL A 393 24.16 -11.15 -4.65
CA VAL A 393 23.67 -12.43 -5.18
C VAL A 393 24.74 -13.15 -6.00
N TYR A 394 24.93 -14.44 -5.72
CA TYR A 394 25.76 -15.32 -6.53
C TYR A 394 24.94 -15.92 -7.67
N PHE A 395 25.03 -15.32 -8.86
CA PHE A 395 24.33 -15.83 -10.05
C PHE A 395 24.71 -17.29 -10.37
N SER A 396 25.95 -17.72 -10.08
CA SER A 396 26.40 -19.10 -10.26
C SER A 396 25.68 -20.11 -9.36
N SER A 397 25.03 -19.66 -8.29
CA SER A 397 24.24 -20.50 -7.38
C SER A 397 22.76 -20.58 -7.74
N LEU A 398 22.34 -19.89 -8.82
CA LEU A 398 20.96 -19.93 -9.27
C LEU A 398 20.59 -21.33 -9.75
N GLU A 399 19.60 -21.92 -9.09
CA GLU A 399 19.06 -23.23 -9.41
C GLU A 399 17.54 -23.18 -9.47
N VAL A 400 16.97 -23.76 -10.53
CA VAL A 400 15.56 -24.09 -10.63
C VAL A 400 15.46 -25.61 -10.66
N SER A 401 14.90 -26.20 -9.61
CA SER A 401 14.85 -27.65 -9.45
C SER A 401 13.46 -28.13 -9.04
N ASN A 402 13.12 -29.35 -9.42
CA ASN A 402 11.88 -30.02 -9.07
C ASN A 402 12.23 -31.44 -8.62
N ASN A 403 11.97 -31.76 -7.34
CA ASN A 403 12.34 -33.04 -6.73
C ASN A 403 13.81 -33.45 -6.98
N GLY A 404 14.74 -32.48 -6.99
CA GLY A 404 16.17 -32.71 -7.24
C GLY A 404 16.58 -32.75 -8.72
N HIS A 405 15.62 -32.71 -9.65
CA HIS A 405 15.91 -32.60 -11.08
C HIS A 405 15.97 -31.13 -11.52
N LYS A 406 16.96 -30.78 -12.34
CA LYS A 406 17.10 -29.41 -12.88
C LYS A 406 16.03 -29.13 -13.93
N VAL A 407 15.30 -28.04 -13.75
CA VAL A 407 14.31 -27.54 -14.71
C VAL A 407 14.99 -26.57 -15.67
N PRO A 408 14.89 -26.74 -17.00
CA PRO A 408 15.40 -25.77 -17.95
C PRO A 408 14.68 -24.42 -17.82
N PHE A 409 15.45 -23.33 -17.83
CA PHE A 409 14.90 -21.99 -17.73
C PHE A 409 15.63 -21.01 -18.67
N LYS A 410 14.89 -20.01 -19.14
CA LYS A 410 15.46 -18.81 -19.77
C LYS A 410 15.63 -17.75 -18.70
N VAL A 411 16.76 -17.03 -18.72
CA VAL A 411 17.09 -16.03 -17.71
C VAL A 411 17.41 -14.68 -18.33
N HIS A 412 16.92 -13.63 -17.69
CA HIS A 412 17.39 -12.27 -17.83
C HIS A 412 17.86 -11.79 -16.46
N TYR A 413 19.15 -11.46 -16.35
CA TYR A 413 19.74 -11.04 -15.09
C TYR A 413 20.55 -9.77 -15.30
N VAL A 414 20.28 -8.76 -14.47
CA VAL A 414 21.09 -7.55 -14.36
C VAL A 414 21.64 -7.48 -12.93
N PRO A 415 22.98 -7.49 -12.75
CA PRO A 415 23.56 -7.45 -11.42
C PRO A 415 23.38 -6.07 -10.78
N ALA A 416 23.26 -6.04 -9.45
CA ALA A 416 23.23 -4.81 -8.68
C ALA A 416 24.55 -4.04 -8.80
N LYS A 417 24.44 -2.75 -8.52
CA LYS A 417 25.57 -1.86 -8.31
C LYS A 417 25.38 -1.18 -6.96
N ASP A 418 26.37 -1.29 -6.08
CA ASP A 418 26.32 -0.74 -4.72
C ASP A 418 25.77 0.70 -4.73
N ARG A 419 24.68 0.91 -3.99
CA ARG A 419 24.00 2.22 -3.80
C ARG A 419 23.45 2.87 -5.09
N SER A 420 23.40 2.14 -6.19
CA SER A 420 23.01 2.70 -7.50
C SER A 420 21.93 1.90 -8.22
N ARG A 421 21.87 0.57 -8.07
CA ARG A 421 20.89 -0.25 -8.78
C ARG A 421 20.67 -1.59 -8.08
N PRO A 422 19.44 -2.14 -8.02
CA PRO A 422 19.19 -3.48 -7.48
C PRO A 422 19.61 -4.57 -8.48
N HIS A 423 19.58 -5.82 -8.02
CA HIS A 423 19.57 -6.97 -8.91
C HIS A 423 18.17 -7.10 -9.52
N HIS A 424 18.13 -7.34 -10.83
CA HIS A 424 16.91 -7.64 -11.56
C HIS A 424 17.04 -9.06 -12.10
N LEU A 425 16.20 -9.97 -11.62
CA LEU A 425 16.18 -11.37 -12.02
C LEU A 425 14.82 -11.69 -12.64
N GLU A 426 14.81 -12.11 -13.90
CA GLU A 426 13.65 -12.69 -14.56
C GLU A 426 13.95 -14.08 -15.09
N LEU A 427 13.06 -15.02 -14.79
CA LEU A 427 13.13 -16.40 -15.24
C LEU A 427 11.86 -16.75 -15.99
N SER A 428 11.99 -17.52 -17.06
CA SER A 428 10.86 -18.16 -17.74
C SER A 428 11.14 -19.66 -17.81
N PHE A 429 10.25 -20.45 -17.23
CA PHE A 429 10.36 -21.90 -17.15
C PHE A 429 8.98 -22.56 -17.06
N MET A 430 8.96 -23.87 -17.26
CA MET A 430 7.75 -24.68 -17.18
C MET A 430 7.63 -25.31 -15.80
N LEU A 431 6.51 -25.11 -15.12
CA LEU A 431 6.09 -25.94 -14.00
C LEU A 431 5.61 -27.29 -14.53
N TRP A 432 6.03 -28.37 -13.89
CA TRP A 432 5.55 -29.72 -14.21
C TRP A 432 4.22 -30.02 -13.51
N PRO A 433 3.44 -31.00 -14.00
CA PRO A 433 2.11 -31.30 -13.46
C PRO A 433 2.22 -31.83 -12.04
N HIS A 434 1.28 -31.47 -11.18
CA HIS A 434 1.19 -31.95 -9.78
C HIS A 434 2.54 -31.94 -9.05
N SER A 435 3.29 -30.84 -9.18
CA SER A 435 4.67 -30.78 -8.73
C SER A 435 4.99 -29.50 -7.96
N THR A 436 6.12 -29.52 -7.26
CA THR A 436 6.66 -28.35 -6.57
C THR A 436 8.02 -28.01 -7.15
N THR A 437 8.13 -26.84 -7.75
CA THR A 437 9.39 -26.34 -8.32
C THR A 437 10.00 -25.33 -7.36
N ARG A 438 11.29 -25.50 -7.04
CA ARG A 438 12.08 -24.61 -6.19
C ARG A 438 12.97 -23.73 -7.05
N VAL A 439 12.84 -22.41 -6.90
CA VAL A 439 13.83 -21.43 -7.37
C VAL A 439 14.68 -21.04 -6.17
N SER A 440 15.99 -21.23 -6.25
CA SER A 440 16.90 -20.90 -5.16
C SER A 440 18.20 -20.29 -5.64
N PHE A 441 18.74 -19.37 -4.85
CA PHE A 441 20.06 -18.78 -5.03
C PHE A 441 20.61 -18.29 -3.68
N THR A 442 21.92 -18.14 -3.60
CA THR A 442 22.64 -17.66 -2.41
C THR A 442 23.13 -16.23 -2.60
N PHE A 443 23.35 -15.51 -1.50
CA PHE A 443 23.88 -14.16 -1.49
C PHE A 443 24.73 -13.89 -0.25
N THR A 444 25.68 -12.96 -0.37
CA THR A 444 26.37 -12.37 0.79
C THR A 444 25.72 -11.06 1.21
N ARG A 445 25.72 -10.77 2.51
CA ARG A 445 25.25 -9.50 3.05
C ARG A 445 26.34 -8.44 2.91
N ALA A 446 25.98 -7.28 2.37
CA ALA A 446 26.90 -6.15 2.29
C ALA A 446 27.03 -5.43 3.64
N PHE A 447 28.21 -4.85 3.89
CA PHE A 447 28.39 -3.90 4.98
C PHE A 447 27.82 -2.54 4.61
N LEU A 448 26.88 -2.06 5.42
CA LEU A 448 26.32 -0.74 5.30
C LEU A 448 27.14 0.27 6.10
N LYS A 449 27.06 1.54 5.69
CA LYS A 449 27.56 2.65 6.50
C LYS A 449 26.61 2.88 7.68
N TRP A 450 27.11 3.42 8.79
CA TRP A 450 26.27 3.70 9.96
C TRP A 450 25.07 4.61 9.63
N THR A 451 25.22 5.54 8.67
CA THR A 451 24.16 6.44 8.19
C THR A 451 23.12 5.77 7.30
N GLU A 452 23.34 4.53 6.87
CA GLU A 452 22.44 3.77 5.99
C GLU A 452 21.47 2.87 6.77
N TYR A 453 21.68 2.74 8.07
CA TYR A 453 20.74 2.03 8.92
C TYR A 453 19.50 2.89 9.17
N PRO A 454 18.31 2.27 9.17
CA PRO A 454 17.13 2.93 9.73
C PRO A 454 17.36 3.25 11.22
N PRO A 455 16.55 4.16 11.81
CA PRO A 455 16.64 4.49 13.24
C PRO A 455 16.65 3.27 14.16
N ASP A 456 15.88 2.23 13.81
CA ASP A 456 15.98 0.90 14.43
C ASP A 456 16.78 -0.05 13.54
N ALA A 457 18.09 -0.12 13.80
CA ALA A 457 19.00 -1.00 13.08
C ALA A 457 18.74 -2.50 13.31
N ASN A 458 18.10 -2.87 14.43
CA ASN A 458 17.89 -4.27 14.81
C ASN A 458 16.66 -4.89 14.12
N HIS A 459 15.73 -4.06 13.64
CA HIS A 459 14.56 -4.50 12.87
C HIS A 459 14.94 -5.30 11.60
N GLY A 460 16.05 -4.93 10.96
CA GLY A 460 16.48 -5.55 9.70
C GLY A 460 15.93 -4.86 8.44
N PHE A 461 16.29 -5.39 7.28
CA PHE A 461 16.06 -4.80 5.97
C PHE A 461 15.11 -5.66 5.14
N TYR A 462 14.13 -5.01 4.52
CA TYR A 462 13.17 -5.72 3.68
C TYR A 462 13.71 -5.95 2.27
N ILE A 463 13.37 -7.11 1.73
CA ILE A 463 13.44 -7.45 0.31
C ILE A 463 12.00 -7.54 -0.19
N SER A 464 11.72 -6.88 -1.31
CA SER A 464 10.41 -6.88 -1.95
C SER A 464 9.97 -8.29 -2.35
N SER A 465 8.67 -8.47 -2.49
CA SER A 465 8.06 -9.70 -3.00
C SER A 465 8.57 -10.07 -4.39
N ALA A 466 8.64 -11.37 -4.68
CA ALA A 466 8.80 -11.84 -6.04
C ALA A 466 7.43 -11.88 -6.73
N VAL A 467 7.42 -11.74 -8.05
CA VAL A 467 6.21 -11.74 -8.87
C VAL A 467 6.19 -12.98 -9.75
N ILE A 468 5.11 -13.75 -9.69
CA ILE A 468 4.87 -14.90 -10.57
C ILE A 468 3.73 -14.55 -11.51
N THR A 469 3.97 -14.60 -12.81
CA THR A 469 2.95 -14.37 -13.84
C THR A 469 2.71 -15.64 -14.63
N ALA A 470 1.44 -16.04 -14.77
CA ALA A 470 1.04 -17.22 -15.52
C ALA A 470 -0.33 -17.01 -16.18
N LEU A 471 -0.56 -17.72 -17.28
CA LEU A 471 -1.87 -17.79 -17.92
C LEU A 471 -2.47 -19.16 -17.64
N LEU A 472 -3.47 -19.23 -16.75
CA LEU A 472 -4.08 -20.49 -16.33
C LEU A 472 -5.13 -20.96 -17.34
N PRO A 473 -5.26 -22.28 -17.55
CA PRO A 473 -6.32 -22.86 -18.38
C PRO A 473 -7.65 -23.03 -17.62
N SER A 474 -7.68 -22.77 -16.31
CA SER A 474 -8.84 -22.97 -15.44
C SER A 474 -9.09 -21.74 -14.58
N SER A 475 -10.37 -21.46 -14.34
CA SER A 475 -10.89 -20.40 -13.46
C SER A 475 -10.82 -20.76 -11.97
N PHE A 476 -10.32 -21.94 -11.61
CA PHE A 476 -10.34 -22.41 -10.22
C PHE A 476 -9.68 -21.40 -9.27
N GLY A 477 -10.48 -20.85 -8.35
CA GLY A 477 -10.03 -19.85 -7.38
C GLY A 477 -9.80 -18.44 -7.96
N TYR A 478 -10.11 -18.21 -9.24
CA TYR A 478 -9.93 -16.94 -9.94
C TYR A 478 -11.14 -16.00 -9.73
N THR A 479 -10.88 -14.81 -9.20
CA THR A 479 -11.95 -13.86 -8.81
C THR A 479 -12.01 -12.63 -9.72
N SER A 480 -10.91 -12.27 -10.40
CA SER A 480 -10.83 -11.06 -11.23
C SER A 480 -11.75 -11.14 -12.46
N PRO A 481 -12.28 -10.01 -12.94
CA PRO A 481 -12.93 -9.95 -14.25
C PRO A 481 -11.89 -10.11 -15.40
N PRO A 482 -12.33 -10.22 -16.67
CA PRO A 482 -11.44 -10.18 -17.83
C PRO A 482 -10.61 -8.91 -17.85
N GLN A 483 -9.34 -9.00 -18.28
CA GLN A 483 -8.47 -7.83 -18.35
C GLN A 483 -9.04 -6.71 -19.23
N GLU A 484 -9.74 -7.04 -20.32
CA GLU A 484 -10.32 -6.06 -21.24
C GLU A 484 -11.52 -5.30 -20.68
N SER A 485 -12.07 -5.78 -19.56
CA SER A 485 -13.25 -5.20 -18.95
C SER A 485 -12.92 -4.09 -17.95
N SER A 486 -13.82 -3.11 -17.87
CA SER A 486 -13.73 -1.98 -16.94
C SER A 486 -14.52 -2.20 -15.65
N GLN A 487 -15.58 -3.01 -15.70
CA GLN A 487 -16.52 -3.22 -14.59
C GLN A 487 -16.40 -4.65 -14.05
N LEU A 488 -16.59 -4.83 -12.75
CA LEU A 488 -16.58 -6.12 -12.07
C LEU A 488 -17.73 -7.03 -12.54
N SER A 489 -18.91 -6.46 -12.76
CA SER A 489 -20.08 -7.20 -13.26
C SER A 489 -19.91 -7.81 -14.65
N SER A 490 -18.83 -7.49 -15.38
CA SER A 490 -18.46 -8.21 -16.60
C SER A 490 -18.15 -9.69 -16.36
N ILE A 491 -17.89 -10.08 -15.09
CA ILE A 491 -17.81 -11.49 -14.66
C ILE A 491 -19.05 -12.26 -15.11
N PHE A 492 -20.22 -11.62 -15.21
CA PHE A 492 -21.47 -12.28 -15.60
C PHE A 492 -21.55 -12.69 -17.08
N SER A 493 -20.78 -12.01 -17.93
CA SER A 493 -20.74 -12.25 -19.37
C SER A 493 -19.38 -12.78 -19.85
N GLU A 494 -18.53 -13.22 -18.92
CA GLU A 494 -17.18 -13.70 -19.22
C GLU A 494 -17.20 -15.09 -19.85
N ASN A 495 -16.57 -15.20 -21.02
CA ASN A 495 -16.37 -16.47 -21.73
C ASN A 495 -14.88 -16.71 -22.06
N SER A 496 -14.00 -16.21 -21.18
CA SER A 496 -12.56 -16.36 -21.34
C SER A 496 -12.14 -17.81 -21.10
N THR A 497 -11.26 -18.33 -21.95
CA THR A 497 -10.70 -19.70 -21.84
C THR A 497 -9.35 -19.72 -21.11
N SER A 498 -8.85 -18.55 -20.71
CA SER A 498 -7.54 -18.37 -20.12
C SER A 498 -7.56 -17.21 -19.14
N TYR A 499 -6.90 -17.39 -18.01
CA TYR A 499 -6.97 -16.48 -16.87
C TYR A 499 -5.57 -16.02 -16.47
N LEU A 500 -5.28 -14.74 -16.68
CA LEU A 500 -3.98 -14.15 -16.35
C LEU A 500 -3.92 -13.95 -14.83
N ILE A 501 -2.96 -14.62 -14.19
CA ILE A 501 -2.66 -14.39 -12.78
C ILE A 501 -1.32 -13.69 -12.63
N ARG A 502 -1.26 -12.78 -11.64
CA ARG A 502 -0.03 -12.20 -11.12
C ARG A 502 -0.06 -12.40 -9.61
N ILE A 503 0.87 -13.18 -9.09
CA ILE A 503 0.97 -13.53 -7.67
C ILE A 503 2.19 -12.80 -7.09
N HIS A 504 2.00 -12.04 -6.02
CA HIS A 504 3.09 -11.51 -5.22
C HIS A 504 3.38 -12.42 -4.04
N THR A 505 4.63 -12.88 -3.92
CA THR A 505 5.06 -13.71 -2.79
C THR A 505 5.25 -12.87 -1.52
N GLU A 506 5.74 -13.50 -0.46
CA GLU A 506 6.15 -12.85 0.78
C GLU A 506 7.30 -11.85 0.54
N SER A 507 7.23 -10.71 1.25
CA SER A 507 8.36 -9.84 1.47
C SER A 507 9.27 -10.47 2.53
N LEU A 508 10.58 -10.35 2.37
CA LEU A 508 11.55 -11.02 3.24
C LEU A 508 12.25 -10.00 4.14
N LEU A 509 12.57 -10.39 5.37
CA LEU A 509 13.30 -9.56 6.33
C LEU A 509 14.70 -10.12 6.56
N VAL A 510 15.72 -9.41 6.08
CA VAL A 510 17.13 -9.79 6.23
C VAL A 510 17.80 -8.91 7.29
N SER A 511 18.33 -9.55 8.33
CA SER A 511 19.26 -8.87 9.25
C SER A 511 20.61 -8.65 8.57
N LEU A 512 21.12 -7.43 8.59
CA LEU A 512 22.46 -7.05 8.12
C LEU A 512 23.39 -6.88 9.32
N PRO A 513 24.72 -7.09 9.16
CA PRO A 513 25.66 -6.94 10.28
C PRO A 513 25.62 -5.53 10.84
N THR A 514 25.08 -5.34 12.04
CA THR A 514 24.96 -4.01 12.67
C THR A 514 26.33 -3.54 13.20
N PRO A 515 26.74 -2.29 12.91
CA PRO A 515 27.97 -1.75 13.48
C PRO A 515 27.77 -1.41 14.97
N ASP A 516 28.87 -1.28 15.71
CA ASP A 516 28.83 -0.72 17.06
C ASP A 516 28.48 0.77 17.00
N PHE A 517 27.23 1.10 17.34
CA PHE A 517 26.75 2.49 17.37
C PHE A 517 27.34 3.29 18.53
N SER A 518 27.89 2.66 19.57
CA SER A 518 28.40 3.37 20.75
C SER A 518 29.65 4.20 20.45
N MET A 519 30.50 3.75 19.52
CA MET A 519 31.75 4.43 19.21
C MET A 519 31.51 5.84 18.61
N PRO A 520 30.66 6.05 17.59
CA PRO A 520 30.27 7.39 17.15
C PRO A 520 29.70 8.28 18.27
N TYR A 521 28.83 7.74 19.12
CA TYR A 521 28.25 8.52 20.23
C TYR A 521 29.31 8.96 21.24
N ASN A 522 30.24 8.09 21.60
CA ASN A 522 31.35 8.42 22.49
C ASN A 522 32.21 9.55 21.91
N VAL A 523 32.48 9.52 20.61
CA VAL A 523 33.25 10.57 19.91
C VAL A 523 32.47 11.89 19.89
N ILE A 524 31.16 11.86 19.61
CA ILE A 524 30.30 13.05 19.62
C ILE A 524 30.27 13.66 21.04
N CYS A 525 30.06 12.84 22.08
CA CYS A 525 30.08 13.30 23.47
C CYS A 525 31.40 13.96 23.84
N LEU A 526 32.54 13.36 23.45
CA LEU A 526 33.86 13.93 23.71
C LEU A 526 34.05 15.26 22.96
N ALA A 527 33.70 15.32 21.67
CA ALA A 527 33.82 16.54 20.86
C ALA A 527 32.93 17.67 21.41
N CYS A 528 31.68 17.37 21.76
CA CYS A 528 30.76 18.32 22.37
C CYS A 528 31.26 18.81 23.74
N THR A 529 31.86 17.93 24.54
CA THR A 529 32.44 18.30 25.84
C THR A 529 33.63 19.24 25.67
N VAL A 530 34.54 18.94 24.73
CA VAL A 530 35.68 19.82 24.42
C VAL A 530 35.19 21.18 23.91
N LEU A 531 34.20 21.19 23.02
CA LEU A 531 33.61 22.42 22.49
C LEU A 531 32.93 23.24 23.59
N ALA A 532 32.19 22.60 24.50
CA ALA A 532 31.52 23.25 25.62
C ALA A 532 32.53 23.87 26.59
N ILE A 533 33.65 23.19 26.89
CA ILE A 533 34.72 23.71 27.75
C ILE A 533 35.44 24.88 27.07
N ALA A 534 35.78 24.74 25.79
CA ALA A 534 36.46 25.78 25.02
C ALA A 534 35.58 27.03 24.88
N PHE A 535 34.32 26.86 24.48
CA PHE A 535 33.37 27.96 24.36
C PHE A 535 33.05 28.57 25.72
N GLY A 536 32.79 27.76 26.75
CA GLY A 536 32.50 28.24 28.10
C GLY A 536 33.66 29.02 28.71
N SER A 537 34.91 28.58 28.50
CA SER A 537 36.09 29.31 28.96
C SER A 537 36.30 30.63 28.21
N MET A 538 36.22 30.62 26.88
CA MET A 538 36.31 31.84 26.07
C MET A 538 35.19 32.83 26.39
N HIS A 539 33.96 32.35 26.52
CA HIS A 539 32.81 33.18 26.87
C HIS A 539 32.98 33.79 28.26
N ASN A 540 33.40 33.01 29.27
CA ASN A 540 33.69 33.54 30.60
C ASN A 540 34.82 34.58 30.59
N LEU A 541 35.92 34.34 29.88
CA LEU A 541 37.04 35.28 29.77
C LEU A 541 36.65 36.61 29.13
N THR A 542 35.77 36.57 28.14
CA THR A 542 35.35 37.75 27.37
C THR A 542 34.20 38.52 28.01
N THR A 543 33.37 37.86 28.83
CA THR A 543 32.19 38.47 29.44
C THR A 543 32.31 38.76 30.94
N ARG A 544 33.17 38.04 31.69
CA ARG A 544 33.36 38.35 33.12
C ARG A 544 34.21 39.61 33.30
N ARG A 545 33.72 40.53 34.13
CA ARG A 545 34.53 41.63 34.69
C ARG A 545 35.44 41.08 35.79
N PHE A 546 36.74 41.04 35.54
CA PHE A 546 37.74 40.70 36.56
C PHE A 546 37.93 41.88 37.53
N ILE A 547 37.61 41.69 38.81
CA ILE A 547 37.90 42.65 39.88
C ILE A 547 39.21 42.22 40.55
N LYS A 548 40.18 43.14 40.63
CA LYS A 548 41.50 42.90 41.21
C LYS A 548 41.39 42.79 42.73
N GLU A 549 41.72 41.63 43.31
CA GLU A 549 41.78 41.48 44.76
C GLU A 549 43.12 42.06 45.27
N GLU A 550 43.07 43.12 46.08
CA GLU A 550 44.27 43.72 46.69
C GLU A 550 44.90 42.76 47.71
N ALA A 551 46.23 42.59 47.62
CA ALA A 551 47.01 41.79 48.54
C ALA A 551 46.82 42.30 49.98
N LYS A 552 46.15 41.52 50.83
CA LYS A 552 45.92 41.88 52.24
C LYS A 552 47.26 42.02 52.97
N ALA A 553 47.68 43.27 53.18
CA ALA A 553 48.73 43.66 54.10
C ALA A 553 48.53 42.97 55.47
N LYS A 554 49.62 42.52 56.09
CA LYS A 554 49.67 41.79 57.37
C LYS A 554 48.73 42.43 58.41
N ARG A 555 47.54 41.84 58.61
CA ARG A 555 46.61 42.20 59.69
C ARG A 555 47.07 41.52 60.98
N GLY A 556 47.39 42.31 62.00
CA GLY A 556 47.88 41.84 63.30
C GLY A 556 46.91 40.87 64.00
N LEU A 557 47.46 40.01 64.87
CA LEU A 557 46.80 38.88 65.53
C LEU A 557 45.41 39.22 66.14
N LEU A 558 45.23 40.44 66.62
CA LEU A 558 44.00 40.92 67.26
C LEU A 558 42.80 41.06 66.30
N THR A 559 43.01 41.25 65.00
CA THR A 559 41.89 41.28 64.02
C THR A 559 41.44 39.88 63.59
N LYS A 560 42.32 38.86 63.67
CA LYS A 560 41.95 37.46 63.42
C LYS A 560 41.00 36.91 64.48
N VAL A 561 41.23 37.25 65.76
CA VAL A 561 40.37 36.79 66.87
C VAL A 561 38.97 37.40 66.77
N LYS A 562 38.86 38.70 66.47
CA LYS A 562 37.53 39.33 66.25
C LYS A 562 36.79 38.74 65.05
N SER A 563 37.49 38.41 63.96
CA SER A 563 36.87 37.81 62.77
C SER A 563 36.39 36.36 62.96
N PHE A 564 36.95 35.64 63.93
CA PHE A 564 36.54 34.26 64.22
C PHE A 564 35.20 34.23 64.97
N PHE A 565 34.99 35.17 65.89
CA PHE A 565 33.72 35.28 66.63
C PHE A 565 32.55 35.80 65.79
N THR A 566 32.79 36.64 64.77
CA THR A 566 31.74 37.03 63.81
C THR A 566 31.41 35.92 62.81
N ARG A 567 32.42 35.16 62.34
CA ARG A 567 32.23 34.08 61.37
C ARG A 567 31.43 32.89 61.93
N GLN A 568 31.51 32.66 63.23
CA GLN A 568 30.70 31.63 63.90
C GLN A 568 29.22 32.02 64.03
N LYS A 569 28.92 33.32 63.99
CA LYS A 569 27.56 33.88 64.04
C LYS A 569 26.88 33.89 62.66
N ASP A 570 27.66 34.02 61.58
CA ASP A 570 27.17 33.99 60.20
C ASP A 570 27.00 32.56 59.66
N ALA A 571 27.83 31.60 60.10
CA ALA A 571 27.69 30.18 59.72
C ALA A 571 26.37 29.57 60.24
N THR A 572 25.87 30.03 61.39
CA THR A 572 24.57 29.60 61.93
C THR A 572 23.38 30.16 61.15
N LEU A 573 23.57 31.26 60.40
CA LEU A 573 22.53 31.88 59.57
C LEU A 573 22.52 31.29 58.14
N SER A 574 23.66 30.84 57.60
CA SER A 574 23.70 30.19 56.28
C SER A 574 23.17 28.75 56.31
N GLU A 575 23.41 28.00 57.40
CA GLU A 575 22.87 26.64 57.57
C GLU A 575 21.33 26.63 57.64
N GLN A 576 20.71 27.73 58.09
CA GLN A 576 19.26 27.91 58.07
C GLN A 576 18.69 28.31 56.69
N ALA A 577 19.52 28.91 55.82
CA ALA A 577 19.12 29.31 54.46
C ALA A 577 19.23 28.15 53.46
N ASP A 578 20.28 27.34 53.54
CA ASP A 578 20.49 26.18 52.66
C ASP A 578 19.46 25.05 52.95
N ALA A 579 18.99 24.95 54.19
CA ALA A 579 17.88 24.05 54.56
C ALA A 579 16.54 24.47 53.93
N ALA A 580 16.31 25.77 53.70
CA ALA A 580 15.08 26.29 53.09
C ALA A 580 15.04 26.10 51.56
N GLU A 581 16.18 26.24 50.86
CA GLU A 581 16.25 25.99 49.40
C GLU A 581 16.14 24.51 49.03
N SER A 582 16.60 23.60 49.90
CA SER A 582 16.46 22.15 49.68
C SER A 582 15.02 21.63 49.86
N ALA A 583 14.19 22.35 50.61
CA ALA A 583 12.76 22.03 50.76
C ALA A 583 11.96 22.39 49.51
N ASP A 584 12.28 23.52 48.86
CA ASP A 584 11.56 24.03 47.69
C ASP A 584 11.80 23.17 46.42
N GLN A 585 12.98 22.53 46.29
CA GLN A 585 13.26 21.61 45.18
C GLN A 585 12.58 20.24 45.33
N ASN A 586 12.28 19.80 46.57
CA ASN A 586 11.54 18.55 46.79
C ASN A 586 10.03 18.73 46.56
N ASP A 587 9.46 19.90 46.88
CA ASP A 587 8.05 20.24 46.59
C ASP A 587 7.74 20.31 45.08
N ILE A 588 8.72 20.68 44.26
CA ILE A 588 8.57 20.70 42.79
C ILE A 588 8.63 19.28 42.20
N LYS A 589 9.40 18.36 42.81
CA LYS A 589 9.44 16.95 42.42
C LYS A 589 8.19 16.18 42.84
N GLU A 590 7.63 16.43 44.02
CA GLU A 590 6.38 15.79 44.45
C GLU A 590 5.16 16.24 43.62
N LYS A 591 5.05 17.54 43.28
CA LYS A 591 3.98 18.03 42.39
C LYS A 591 4.05 17.49 40.96
N SER A 592 5.25 17.13 40.49
CA SER A 592 5.41 16.46 39.18
C SER A 592 5.05 14.97 39.21
N LYS A 593 5.16 14.32 40.39
CA LYS A 593 4.80 12.92 40.61
C LYS A 593 3.29 12.74 40.83
N GLU A 594 2.64 13.64 41.58
CA GLU A 594 1.17 13.62 41.77
C GLU A 594 0.41 13.88 40.46
N LYS A 595 0.97 14.66 39.52
CA LYS A 595 0.36 14.88 38.19
C LYS A 595 0.49 13.69 37.25
N LEU A 596 1.42 12.76 37.50
CA LEU A 596 1.62 11.53 36.74
C LEU A 596 0.87 10.33 37.34
N GLU A 597 0.54 10.37 38.63
CA GLU A 597 -0.26 9.34 39.30
C GLU A 597 -1.78 9.61 39.22
N ALA A 598 -2.21 10.88 39.08
CA ALA A 598 -3.63 11.23 38.90
C ALA A 598 -4.21 10.92 37.49
N SER A 599 -3.41 10.43 36.54
CA SER A 599 -3.90 9.97 35.22
C SER A 599 -4.14 8.46 35.13
N ASN A 600 -3.82 7.69 36.18
CA ASN A 600 -3.90 6.22 36.16
C ASN A 600 -4.99 5.61 37.06
N ASP A 601 -5.86 6.42 37.68
CA ASP A 601 -7.01 5.91 38.44
C ASP A 601 -8.32 6.58 38.01
N LYS A 602 -9.05 5.92 37.10
CA LYS A 602 -10.51 6.06 36.98
C LYS A 602 -11.15 4.68 36.93
N PRO A 603 -12.10 4.38 37.84
CA PRO A 603 -12.73 3.07 37.93
C PRO A 603 -13.85 2.86 36.91
N LYS A 604 -14.03 1.58 36.55
CA LYS A 604 -15.23 1.02 35.92
C LYS A 604 -16.35 0.86 36.95
N GLU A 605 -17.55 1.30 36.59
CA GLU A 605 -18.92 0.85 36.95
C GLU A 605 -19.87 1.91 36.34
N GLY A 606 -21.02 1.69 35.73
CA GLY A 606 -21.90 0.55 35.49
C GLY A 606 -23.31 1.09 35.22
N ASP A 607 -23.87 0.75 34.07
CA ASP A 607 -25.31 0.58 33.73
C ASP A 607 -26.33 1.74 33.60
N GLN A 608 -27.32 1.47 32.72
CA GLN A 608 -28.60 2.15 32.39
C GLN A 608 -28.66 3.17 31.23
N SER A 609 -28.80 2.68 29.99
CA SER A 609 -30.02 2.77 29.14
C SER A 609 -29.82 2.14 27.76
#